data_AF-A0A392RU51-F1
#
_entry.id   AF-A0A392RU51-F1
#
_cell.length_a   1.000
_cell.length_b   1.000
_cell.length_c   1.000
_cell.angle_alpha   90.00
_cell.angle_beta   90.00
_cell.angle_gamma   90.00
#
_symmetry.space_group_name_H-M   'P 1'
#
loop_
_entity.id
_entity.type
_entity.pdbx_description
1 polymer ?
#
loop_
_entity_poly.entity_id
_entity_poly.type
_entity_poly.pdbx_seq_one_letter_code
_entity_poly.pdbx_strand_id
1 'polypeptide(L)'
;APPPPPPHQQQHQVPPHIPQQHHYSDYELGMTASFYEQHYKMDWGLPHFSPPLMAAMQDYRAQIPTPSYYQQYPQRPNLMRHFQR
;
A
#
# COMPACT_ATOMS: atom_id res chain seq x y z
N ALA A 1 -30.80 46.99 29.92
CA ALA A 1 -30.62 45.52 29.80
C ALA A 1 -29.14 45.26 29.53
N PRO A 2 -28.53 44.20 30.11
CA PRO A 2 -27.15 43.84 29.77
C PRO A 2 -27.06 43.35 28.32
N PRO A 3 -25.90 43.54 27.64
CA PRO A 3 -25.72 43.11 26.26
C PRO A 3 -25.80 41.58 26.15
N PRO A 4 -26.25 41.03 24.99
CA PRO A 4 -26.30 39.59 24.78
C PRO A 4 -24.89 39.00 24.88
N PRO A 5 -24.74 37.79 25.45
CA PRO A 5 -23.44 37.12 25.48
C PRO A 5 -22.94 36.90 24.05
N PRO A 6 -21.62 37.01 23.79
CA PRO A 6 -21.06 36.73 22.47
C PRO A 6 -21.40 35.29 22.06
N PRO A 7 -21.59 35.01 20.75
CA PRO A 7 -21.84 33.65 20.29
C PRO A 7 -20.69 32.77 20.78
N HIS A 8 -21.04 31.75 21.54
CA HIS A 8 -20.09 30.75 22.02
C HIS A 8 -19.44 30.16 20.76
N GLN A 9 -18.18 30.49 20.51
CA GLN A 9 -17.38 29.70 19.60
C GLN A 9 -17.33 28.32 20.24
N GLN A 10 -18.14 27.41 19.68
CA GLN A 10 -17.97 26.00 19.90
C GLN A 10 -16.52 25.72 19.49
N GLN A 11 -15.61 25.74 20.48
CA GLN A 11 -14.46 24.88 20.42
C GLN A 11 -15.08 23.50 20.34
N HIS A 12 -15.32 23.04 19.10
CA HIS A 12 -15.53 21.65 18.80
C HIS A 12 -14.40 20.97 19.57
N GLN A 13 -14.74 20.33 20.69
CA GLN A 13 -13.85 19.36 21.28
C GLN A 13 -13.66 18.36 20.15
N VAL A 14 -12.51 18.46 19.49
CA VAL A 14 -12.05 17.40 18.60
C VAL A 14 -12.06 16.18 19.51
N PRO A 15 -12.85 15.14 19.21
CA PRO A 15 -12.78 13.91 19.98
C PRO A 15 -11.29 13.57 20.14
N PRO A 16 -10.84 13.11 21.31
CA PRO A 16 -9.46 12.67 21.46
C PRO A 16 -9.20 11.71 20.30
N HIS A 17 -8.31 12.10 19.41
CA HIS A 17 -7.89 11.30 18.27
C HIS A 17 -7.08 10.18 18.88
N ILE A 18 -7.79 9.15 19.34
CA ILE A 18 -7.24 7.81 19.46
C ILE A 18 -6.52 7.62 18.12
N PRO A 19 -5.20 7.41 18.09
CA PRO A 19 -4.51 7.18 16.85
C PRO A 19 -5.20 5.99 16.21
N GLN A 20 -6.00 6.26 15.17
CA GLN A 20 -6.49 5.22 14.30
C GLN A 20 -5.21 4.66 13.74
N GLN A 21 -4.74 3.55 14.29
CA GLN A 21 -3.69 2.77 13.64
C GLN A 21 -4.22 2.57 12.24
N HIS A 22 -3.57 3.20 11.25
CA HIS A 22 -4.03 3.19 9.87
C HIS A 22 -3.93 1.75 9.38
N HIS A 23 -4.99 0.97 9.63
CA HIS A 23 -5.14 -0.37 9.11
C HIS A 23 -5.50 -0.21 7.65
N TYR A 24 -4.47 -0.19 6.82
CA TYR A 24 -4.63 -0.25 5.39
C TYR A 24 -5.16 -1.63 5.02
N SER A 25 -6.19 -1.65 4.19
CA SER A 25 -6.70 -2.91 3.65
C SER A 25 -5.72 -3.51 2.63
N ASP A 26 -5.76 -4.83 2.43
CA ASP A 26 -4.94 -5.51 1.40
C ASP A 26 -5.19 -4.93 0.00
N TYR A 27 -6.42 -4.47 -0.28
CA TYR A 27 -6.77 -3.82 -1.54
C TYR A 27 -6.05 -2.48 -1.72
N GLU A 28 -6.06 -1.62 -0.69
CA GLU A 28 -5.37 -0.32 -0.74
C GLU A 28 -3.86 -0.49 -0.85
N LEU A 29 -3.29 -1.45 -0.12
CA LEU A 29 -1.86 -1.78 -0.18
C LEU A 29 -1.48 -2.36 -1.55
N GLY A 30 -2.29 -3.24 -2.11
CA GLY A 30 -2.08 -3.80 -3.46
C GLY A 30 -2.16 -2.76 -4.56
N MET A 31 -3.12 -1.82 -4.48
CA MET A 31 -3.22 -0.67 -5.40
C MET A 31 -2.01 0.26 -5.27
N THR A 32 -1.60 0.58 -4.03
CA THR A 32 -0.44 1.44 -3.75
C THR A 32 0.85 0.82 -4.28
N ALA A 33 1.06 -0.48 -4.04
CA ALA A 33 2.23 -1.21 -4.53
C ALA A 33 2.28 -1.28 -6.06
N SER A 34 1.14 -1.59 -6.71
CA SER A 34 1.05 -1.63 -8.17
C SER A 34 1.31 -0.26 -8.78
N PHE A 35 0.78 0.80 -8.18
CA PHE A 35 0.99 2.18 -8.62
C PHE A 35 2.44 2.62 -8.47
N TYR A 36 3.08 2.27 -7.35
CA TYR A 36 4.52 2.49 -7.13
C TYR A 36 5.36 1.80 -8.21
N GLU A 37 5.10 0.51 -8.50
CA GLU A 37 5.82 -0.24 -9.52
C GLU A 37 5.61 0.30 -10.93
N GLN A 38 4.39 0.73 -11.26
CA GLN A 38 4.07 1.38 -12.54
C GLN A 38 4.89 2.65 -12.74
N HIS A 39 4.90 3.52 -11.73
CA HIS A 39 5.66 4.76 -11.76
C HIS A 39 7.17 4.53 -11.91
N TYR A 40 7.69 3.55 -11.19
CA TYR A 40 9.10 3.17 -11.29
C TYR A 40 9.45 2.62 -12.68
N LYS A 41 8.65 1.72 -13.24
CA LYS A 41 8.92 1.08 -14.53
C LYS A 41 8.76 2.03 -15.72
N MET A 42 7.91 3.05 -15.58
CA MET A 42 7.69 4.06 -16.62
C MET A 42 8.60 5.28 -16.47
N ASP A 43 9.51 5.29 -15.48
CA ASP A 43 10.41 6.40 -15.16
C ASP A 43 9.66 7.73 -14.94
N TRP A 44 8.42 7.69 -14.45
CA TRP A 44 7.58 8.86 -14.17
C TRP A 44 7.94 9.56 -12.85
N GLY A 45 8.95 9.06 -12.15
CA GLY A 45 9.30 9.47 -10.80
C GLY A 45 8.40 8.82 -9.75
N LEU A 46 8.90 8.79 -8.51
CA LEU A 46 8.23 8.10 -7.42
C LEU A 46 6.98 8.85 -6.96
N PRO A 47 5.84 8.16 -6.79
CA PRO A 47 4.65 8.76 -6.24
C PRO A 47 4.90 9.20 -4.79
N HIS A 48 4.37 10.36 -4.41
CA HIS A 48 4.52 10.88 -3.06
C HIS A 48 3.49 10.23 -2.13
N PHE A 49 3.97 9.40 -1.20
CA PHE A 49 3.17 8.74 -0.18
C PHE A 49 3.62 9.16 1.21
N SER A 50 2.71 9.11 2.18
CA SER A 50 3.04 9.39 3.58
C SER A 50 3.99 8.31 4.13
N PRO A 51 4.90 8.64 5.07
CA PRO A 51 5.81 7.67 5.65
C PRO A 51 5.13 6.42 6.24
N PRO A 52 3.98 6.51 6.94
CA PRO A 52 3.27 5.32 7.44
C PRO A 52 2.74 4.41 6.33
N LEU A 53 2.21 4.99 5.24
CA LEU A 53 1.73 4.22 4.08
C LEU A 53 2.87 3.52 3.37
N MET A 54 4.01 4.19 3.20
CA MET A 54 5.21 3.57 2.63
C MET A 54 5.70 2.40 3.47
N ALA A 55 5.73 2.54 4.80
CA ALA A 55 6.13 1.45 5.70
C ALA A 55 5.18 0.26 5.56
N ALA A 56 3.86 0.49 5.62
CA ALA A 56 2.86 -0.56 5.48
C ALA A 56 2.93 -1.26 4.11
N MET A 57 3.17 -0.52 3.03
CA MET A 57 3.37 -1.08 1.69
C MET A 57 4.61 -1.98 1.62
N GLN A 58 5.72 -1.61 2.29
CA GLN A 58 6.92 -2.44 2.32
C GLN A 58 6.68 -3.73 3.11
N ASP A 59 6.06 -3.63 4.29
CA ASP A 59 5.68 -4.80 5.10
C ASP A 59 4.71 -5.71 4.35
N TYR A 60 3.78 -5.14 3.59
CA TYR A 60 2.88 -5.87 2.71
C TYR A 60 3.62 -6.62 1.59
N ARG A 61 4.59 -5.99 0.92
CA ARG A 61 5.41 -6.66 -0.11
C ARG A 61 6.29 -7.78 0.47
N ALA A 62 6.69 -7.66 1.73
CA ALA A 62 7.39 -8.74 2.42
C ALA A 62 6.46 -9.93 2.73
N GLN A 63 5.18 -9.67 3.01
CA GLN A 63 4.16 -10.69 3.30
C GLN A 63 3.62 -11.36 2.03
N ILE A 64 3.47 -10.61 0.94
CA ILE A 64 3.03 -11.11 -0.36
C ILE A 64 4.19 -10.96 -1.35
N PRO A 65 5.19 -11.85 -1.29
CA PRO A 65 6.30 -11.80 -2.22
C PRO A 65 5.75 -11.93 -3.64
N THR A 66 6.08 -10.97 -4.50
CA THR A 66 5.87 -11.13 -5.95
C THR A 66 6.59 -12.40 -6.36
N PRO A 67 5.90 -13.42 -6.88
CA PRO A 67 6.56 -14.66 -7.21
C PRO A 67 7.62 -14.37 -8.28
N SER A 68 8.84 -14.82 -8.02
CA SER A 68 9.90 -14.81 -9.03
C SER A 68 9.44 -15.64 -10.23
N TYR A 69 9.82 -15.20 -11.43
CA TYR A 69 9.54 -15.90 -12.69
C TYR A 69 9.84 -17.41 -12.63
N TYR A 70 10.93 -17.78 -11.95
CA TYR A 70 11.34 -19.18 -11.77
C TYR A 70 10.52 -19.95 -10.74
N GLN A 71 9.85 -19.27 -9.80
CA GLN A 71 8.92 -19.89 -8.85
C GLN A 71 7.58 -20.22 -9.51
N GLN A 72 7.12 -19.39 -10.46
CA GLN A 72 5.86 -19.61 -11.19
C GLN A 72 6.00 -20.59 -12.35
N TYR A 73 7.19 -20.70 -12.94
CA TYR A 73 7.45 -21.62 -14.04
C TYR A 73 8.63 -22.53 -13.68
N PRO A 74 8.38 -23.70 -13.06
CA PRO A 74 9.42 -24.70 -12.92
C PRO A 74 9.96 -25.05 -14.32
N GLN A 75 11.23 -24.75 -14.54
CA GLN A 75 11.93 -25.05 -15.79
C GLN A 75 11.78 -26.55 -16.03
N ARG A 76 11.01 -26.93 -17.05
CA ARG A 76 10.76 -28.34 -17.35
C ARG A 76 12.12 -28.99 -17.64
N PRO A 77 12.64 -29.88 -16.77
CA PRO A 77 13.86 -30.56 -17.10
C PRO A 77 13.50 -31.59 -18.16
N ASN A 78 14.21 -31.52 -19.28
CA ASN A 78 14.35 -32.60 -20.25
C ASN A 78 13.23 -32.71 -21.31
N LEU A 79 13.15 -31.70 -22.21
CA LEU A 79 12.56 -31.84 -23.56
C LEU A 79 13.19 -33.02 -24.35
N MET A 80 14.42 -33.42 -24.01
CA MET A 80 15.18 -34.44 -24.74
C MET A 80 14.71 -35.88 -24.46
N ARG A 81 14.03 -36.15 -23.33
CA ARG A 81 13.39 -37.46 -23.05
C ARG A 81 12.18 -37.74 -23.95
N HIS A 82 11.50 -36.71 -24.44
CA HIS A 82 10.27 -36.88 -25.22
C HIS A 82 10.54 -37.45 -26.62
N PHE A 83 11.73 -37.24 -27.16
CA PHE A 83 12.12 -37.65 -28.51
C PHE A 83 12.87 -38.98 -28.57
N GLN A 84 12.98 -39.73 -27.47
CA GLN A 84 13.65 -41.05 -27.43
C GLN A 84 12.67 -42.22 -27.63
N ARG A 85 11.65 -42.05 -28.46
CA ARG A 85 10.70 -43.12 -28.80
C ARG A 85 10.95 -43.67 -30.19
#